data_AF-A0A7C2XG66-F1
#
_entry.id   AF-A0A7C2XG66-F1
#
_cell.length_a   1.000
_cell.length_b   1.000
_cell.length_c   1.000
_cell.angle_alpha   90.00
_cell.angle_beta   90.00
_cell.angle_gamma   90.00
#
_symmetry.space_group_name_H-M   'P 1'
#
loop_
_entity.id
_entity.type
_entity.pdbx_description
1 polymer ?
#
loop_
_entity_poly.entity_id
_entity_poly.type
_entity_poly.pdbx_seq_one_letter_code
_entity_poly.pdbx_strand_id
1 'polypeptide(L)'
;MKDAGSIVKVTRNYQVTIPSNIRLKADIKEGSLVKVVYDEKEGVIKLIPFKRKRLTIRLERKITVEEIEETIEKALNEVTA
;
A
#
# COMPACT_ATOMS: atom_id res chain seq x y z
N MET A 1 13.73 25.36 -8.87
CA MET A 1 13.28 23.95 -8.82
C MET A 1 13.39 23.39 -10.22
N LYS A 2 14.07 22.25 -10.44
CA LYS A 2 14.16 21.65 -11.78
C LYS A 2 12.97 20.72 -11.98
N ASP A 3 12.02 21.15 -12.79
CA ASP A 3 10.96 20.27 -13.30
C ASP A 3 11.61 19.13 -14.07
N ALA A 4 11.59 17.93 -13.49
CA ALA A 4 12.03 16.72 -14.16
C ALA A 4 10.85 16.14 -14.92
N GLY A 5 10.38 16.88 -15.93
CA GLY A 5 9.35 16.41 -16.85
C GLY A 5 9.97 15.55 -17.94
N SER A 6 9.27 14.51 -18.38
CA SER A 6 9.60 13.76 -19.59
C SER A 6 8.29 13.34 -20.25
N ILE A 7 8.16 13.58 -21.55
CA ILE A 7 6.97 13.21 -22.32
C ILE A 7 7.04 11.72 -22.59
N VAL A 8 6.02 10.98 -22.16
CA VAL A 8 5.95 9.52 -22.34
C VAL A 8 4.65 9.18 -23.05
N LYS A 9 4.73 8.24 -23.99
CA LYS A 9 3.55 7.70 -24.68
C LYS A 9 2.74 6.81 -23.73
N VAL A 10 1.43 7.00 -23.72
CA VAL A 10 0.49 6.04 -23.12
C VAL A 10 0.45 4.79 -24.00
N THR A 11 0.72 3.63 -23.40
CA THR A 11 0.73 2.35 -24.10
C THR A 11 -0.64 1.66 -24.01
N ARG A 12 -0.70 0.34 -24.26
CA ARG A 12 -1.96 -0.44 -24.17
C ARG A 12 -2.50 -0.37 -22.74
N ASN A 13 -3.82 -0.54 -22.59
CA ASN A 13 -4.51 -0.51 -21.29
C ASN A 13 -4.18 0.74 -20.44
N TYR A 14 -3.93 1.88 -21.10
CA TYR A 14 -3.62 3.16 -20.44
C TYR A 14 -2.38 3.14 -19.53
N GLN A 15 -1.44 2.21 -19.77
CA GLN A 15 -0.22 2.14 -18.98
C GLN A 15 0.75 3.27 -19.35
N VAL A 16 1.14 4.04 -18.35
CA VAL A 16 2.20 5.06 -18.43
C VAL A 16 3.44 4.54 -17.73
N THR A 17 4.56 4.53 -18.44
CA THR A 17 5.85 4.17 -17.83
C THR A 17 6.42 5.40 -17.13
N ILE A 18 6.66 5.29 -15.82
CA ILE A 18 7.33 6.35 -15.07
C ILE A 18 8.82 6.31 -15.43
N PRO A 19 9.36 7.37 -16.05
CA PRO A 19 10.75 7.40 -16.48
C PRO A 19 11.69 7.42 -15.28
N SER A 20 12.91 6.91 -15.47
CA SER A 20 13.88 6.64 -14.39
C SER A 20 14.20 7.87 -13.52
N ASN A 21 14.28 9.06 -14.12
CA ASN A 21 14.49 10.33 -13.43
C ASN A 21 13.38 10.66 -12.42
N ILE A 22 12.13 10.33 -12.74
CA ILE A 22 10.98 10.55 -11.85
C ILE A 22 10.87 9.41 -10.83
N ARG A 23 11.06 8.16 -11.29
CA ARG A 23 11.01 6.96 -10.44
C ARG A 23 11.98 7.04 -9.26
N LEU A 24 13.21 7.49 -9.50
CA LEU A 24 14.24 7.65 -8.47
C LEU A 24 13.89 8.75 -7.45
N LYS A 25 13.32 9.86 -7.92
CA LYS A 25 12.88 10.95 -7.03
C LYS A 25 11.68 10.57 -6.18
N ALA A 26 10.77 9.77 -6.74
CA ALA A 26 9.55 9.34 -6.07
C ALA A 26 9.72 8.06 -5.22
N ASP A 27 10.92 7.46 -5.19
CA ASP A 27 11.22 6.20 -4.49
C ASP A 27 10.22 5.06 -4.83
N ILE A 28 9.83 4.96 -6.10
CA ILE A 28 8.91 3.93 -6.58
C ILE A 28 9.72 2.74 -7.09
N LYS A 29 9.50 1.57 -6.49
CA LYS A 29 10.10 0.29 -6.90
C LYS A 29 9.05 -0.62 -7.53
N GLU A 30 9.48 -1.67 -8.24
CA GLU A 30 8.56 -2.70 -8.71
C GLU A 30 7.76 -3.29 -7.54
N GLY A 31 6.44 -3.50 -7.75
CA GLY A 31 5.51 -3.91 -6.69
C GLY A 31 5.02 -2.78 -5.76
N SER A 32 5.50 -1.54 -5.91
CA SER A 32 5.00 -0.41 -5.13
C SER A 32 3.57 -0.05 -5.53
N LEU A 33 2.73 0.25 -4.55
CA LEU A 33 1.41 0.82 -4.76
C LEU A 33 1.51 2.33 -4.91
N VAL A 34 0.75 2.88 -5.86
CA VAL A 34 0.62 4.32 -6.07
C VAL A 34 -0.85 4.71 -6.03
N LYS A 35 -1.16 5.79 -5.33
CA LYS A 35 -2.48 6.42 -5.38
C LYS A 35 -2.49 7.39 -6.55
N VAL A 36 -3.46 7.22 -7.44
CA VAL A 36 -3.69 8.10 -8.58
C VAL A 36 -4.81 9.06 -8.21
N VAL A 37 -4.57 10.36 -8.27
CA VAL A 37 -5.56 11.40 -8.01
C VAL A 37 -5.54 12.38 -9.16
N TYR A 38 -6.71 12.74 -9.68
CA TYR A 38 -6.85 13.85 -10.61
C TYR A 38 -7.14 15.12 -9.81
N ASP A 39 -6.32 16.15 -10.01
CA ASP A 39 -6.54 17.47 -9.42
C ASP A 39 -7.22 18.36 -10.46
N GLU A 40 -8.52 18.63 -10.28
CA GLU A 40 -9.31 19.45 -11.20
C GLU A 40 -8.84 20.90 -11.25
N LYS A 41 -8.20 21.43 -10.20
CA LYS A 41 -7.77 22.83 -10.15
C LYS A 41 -6.54 23.06 -11.02
N GLU A 42 -5.62 22.10 -10.98
CA GLU A 42 -4.35 22.17 -11.72
C GLU A 42 -4.43 21.45 -13.08
N GLY A 43 -5.45 20.61 -13.29
CA GLY A 43 -5.60 19.82 -14.52
C GLY A 43 -4.54 18.71 -14.64
N VAL A 44 -4.01 18.22 -13.50
CA VAL A 44 -2.89 17.27 -13.47
C VAL A 44 -3.26 15.98 -12.76
N ILE A 45 -2.63 14.88 -13.21
CA ILE A 45 -2.68 13.60 -12.50
C ILE A 45 -1.53 13.55 -11.50
N LYS A 46 -1.87 13.44 -10.20
CA LYS A 46 -0.92 13.27 -9.10
C LYS A 46 -0.77 11.78 -8.80
N LEU A 47 0.46 11.29 -8.94
CA LEU A 47 0.85 9.94 -8.53
C LEU A 47 1.55 10.03 -7.18
N ILE A 48 0.93 9.47 -6.15
CA ILE A 48 1.41 9.55 -4.77
C ILE A 48 1.84 8.15 -4.32
N PRO A 49 3.11 7.90 -3.97
CA PRO A 49 3.55 6.62 -3.43
C PRO A 49 2.72 6.21 -2.20
N PHE A 50 2.09 5.06 -2.25
CA PHE A 50 1.24 4.56 -1.17
C PHE A 50 2.03 3.59 -0.28
N LYS A 51 2.50 4.09 0.87
CA LYS A 51 3.09 3.25 1.91
C LYS A 51 1.94 2.67 2.75
N ARG A 52 1.63 1.38 2.60
CA ARG A 52 0.77 0.66 3.56
C ARG A 52 1.43 0.77 4.94
N LYS A 53 0.90 1.60 5.83
CA LYS A 53 1.24 1.50 7.25
C LYS A 53 0.62 0.20 7.74
N ARG A 54 1.43 -0.83 7.97
CA ARG A 54 0.97 -2.00 8.72
C ARG A 54 0.68 -1.47 10.13
N LEU A 55 -0.59 -1.35 10.50
CA LEU A 55 -1.00 -1.08 11.88
C LEU A 55 -0.80 -2.38 12.66
N THR A 56 0.45 -2.80 12.88
CA THR A 56 0.74 -3.81 13.91
C THR A 56 0.57 -3.10 15.26
N ILE A 57 -0.67 -3.06 15.75
CA ILE A 57 -0.94 -2.69 17.14
C ILE A 57 -0.30 -3.78 17.98
N ARG A 58 0.73 -3.43 18.76
CA ARG A 58 1.26 -4.36 19.76
C ARG A 58 0.17 -4.54 20.80
N LEU A 59 -0.34 -5.76 20.95
CA LEU A 59 -1.10 -6.13 22.14
C LEU A 59 -0.12 -6.01 23.31
N GLU A 60 -0.23 -4.97 24.14
CA GLU A 60 0.59 -4.78 25.36
C GLU A 60 0.24 -5.79 26.48
N ARG A 61 -0.58 -6.80 26.18
CA ARG A 61 -0.87 -7.92 27.08
C ARG A 61 0.04 -9.11 26.77
N LYS A 62 0.55 -9.74 27.82
CA LYS A 62 1.22 -11.04 27.70
C LYS A 62 0.14 -12.08 27.47
N ILE A 63 0.16 -12.74 26.32
CA ILE A 63 -0.69 -13.90 26.06
C ILE A 63 -0.03 -15.08 26.80
N THR A 64 -0.73 -15.67 27.75
CA THR A 64 -0.26 -16.88 28.43
C THR A 64 -0.72 -18.12 27.67
N VAL A 65 -0.11 -19.28 27.95
CA VAL A 65 -0.41 -20.53 27.25
C VAL A 65 -1.84 -20.96 27.53
N GLU A 66 -2.33 -20.70 28.74
CA GLU A 66 -3.67 -21.07 29.20
C GLU A 66 -4.77 -20.32 28.41
N GLU A 67 -4.57 -19.03 28.13
CA GLU A 67 -5.53 -18.25 27.31
C GLU A 67 -5.59 -18.76 25.86
N ILE A 68 -4.47 -19.26 25.33
CA ILE A 68 -4.42 -19.82 23.97
C ILE A 68 -5.23 -21.12 23.93
N GLU A 69 -5.00 -22.00 24.91
CA GLU A 69 -5.70 -23.28 25.02
C GLU A 69 -7.21 -23.08 25.22
N GLU A 70 -7.62 -22.17 26.10
CA GLU A 70 -9.04 -21.84 26.32
C GLU A 70 -9.72 -21.28 25.05
N THR A 71 -8.99 -20.46 24.27
CA THR A 71 -9.52 -19.92 23.01
C THR A 71 -9.68 -21.02 21.95
N ILE A 72 -8.74 -21.97 21.89
CA ILE A 72 -8.80 -23.11 20.97
C ILE A 72 -9.97 -24.03 21.34
N GLU A 73 -10.15 -24.33 22.62
CA GLU A 73 -11.22 -25.20 23.11
C GLU A 73 -12.62 -24.60 22.85
N LYS A 74 -12.79 -23.29 23.10
CA LYS A 74 -14.03 -22.58 22.77
C LYS A 74 -14.34 -22.63 21.27
N ALA A 75 -13.33 -22.37 20.43
CA ALA A 75 -13.50 -22.44 18.98
C ALA A 75 -13.87 -23.85 18.48
N LEU A 76 -13.31 -24.90 19.09
CA LEU A 76 -13.66 -26.29 18.74
C LEU A 76 -15.10 -26.63 19.13
N ASN A 77 -15.54 -26.22 20.32
CA ASN A 77 -16.89 -26.48 20.81
C ASN A 77 -17.96 -25.76 19.98
N GLU A 78 -17.69 -24.53 19.51
CA GLU A 78 -18.58 -23.79 18.61
C GLU A 78 -18.74 -24.44 17.23
N VAL A 79 -17.74 -25.18 16.74
CA VAL A 79 -17.79 -25.87 15.44
C VAL A 79 -18.53 -27.21 15.51
N THR A 80 -18.60 -27.82 16.69
CA THR A 80 -19.31 -29.09 16.92
C THR A 80 -20.76 -28.95 17.38
N ALA A 81 -21.27 -27.72 17.55
CA ALA A 81 -22.63 -27.42 17.99
C ALA A 81 -23.63 -27.27 16.85
#